data_AF-A0A662AJ67-F1
#
_entry.id   AF-A0A662AJ67-F1
#
_cell.length_a   1.000
_cell.length_b   1.000
_cell.length_c   1.000
_cell.angle_alpha   90.00
_cell.angle_beta   90.00
_cell.angle_gamma   90.00
#
_symmetry.space_group_name_H-M   'P 1'
#
loop_
_entity.id
_entity.type
_entity.pdbx_description
1 polymer ?
#
loop_
_entity_poly.entity_id
_entity_poly.type
_entity_poly.pdbx_seq_one_letter_code
_entity_poly.pdbx_strand_id
1 'polypeptide(L)'
;MKDAAYEKSNRKMRAKYKKETGKTLGSRQTTGTGKRRVSFACRFAGISGAMKKANGEPTKLKLALKKWGFGSKEAARNFCNKNKSKK
;
A
#
# COMPACT_ATOMS: atom_id res chain seq x y z
N MET A 1 3.26 -3.33 -15.78
CA MET A 1 2.20 -2.34 -15.47
C MET A 1 2.86 -0.99 -15.20
N LYS A 2 2.57 0.06 -15.99
CA LYS A 2 3.15 1.41 -15.82
C LYS A 2 2.54 2.13 -14.61
N ASP A 3 3.31 2.98 -13.93
CA ASP A 3 2.88 3.73 -12.73
C ASP A 3 1.55 4.50 -12.94
N ALA A 4 1.35 5.08 -14.12
CA ALA A 4 0.12 5.79 -14.49
C ALA A 4 -1.12 4.88 -14.49
N ALA A 5 -0.98 3.64 -14.97
CA ALA A 5 -2.08 2.68 -14.99
C ALA A 5 -2.48 2.25 -13.57
N TYR A 6 -1.50 2.11 -12.67
CA TYR A 6 -1.77 1.86 -11.26
C TYR A 6 -2.55 3.02 -10.63
N GLU A 7 -2.14 4.27 -10.84
CA GLU A 7 -2.84 5.43 -10.26
C GLU A 7 -4.26 5.59 -10.82
N LYS A 8 -4.48 5.33 -12.12
CA LYS A 8 -5.83 5.31 -12.72
C LYS A 8 -6.71 4.26 -12.02
N SER A 9 -6.20 3.05 -11.82
CA SER A 9 -6.93 1.99 -11.11
C SER A 9 -7.18 2.33 -9.65
N ASN A 10 -6.19 2.91 -8.96
CA ASN A 10 -6.30 3.30 -7.56
C ASN A 10 -7.33 4.43 -7.36
N ARG A 11 -7.37 5.42 -8.26
CA ARG A 11 -8.37 6.49 -8.25
C ARG A 11 -9.79 5.93 -8.41
N LYS A 12 -9.99 5.03 -9.37
CA LYS A 12 -11.28 4.35 -9.58
C LYS A 12 -11.73 3.56 -8.34
N MET A 13 -10.82 2.80 -7.73
CA MET A 13 -11.12 2.05 -6.50
C MET A 13 -11.54 3.00 -5.36
N ARG A 14 -10.82 4.10 -5.16
CA ARG A 14 -11.15 5.09 -4.12
C ARG A 14 -12.50 5.77 -4.36
N ALA A 15 -12.82 6.10 -5.61
CA ALA A 15 -14.11 6.67 -5.98
C ALA A 15 -15.25 5.67 -5.73
N LYS A 16 -15.06 4.40 -6.13
CA LYS A 16 -16.02 3.31 -5.88
C LYS A 16 -16.26 3.11 -4.39
N TYR A 17 -15.19 3.01 -3.59
CA TYR A 17 -15.29 2.87 -2.13
C TYR A 17 -16.09 4.02 -1.49
N LYS A 18 -15.85 5.27 -1.93
CA LYS A 18 -16.62 6.43 -1.45
C LYS A 18 -18.09 6.33 -1.83
N LYS A 19 -18.40 5.91 -3.07
CA LYS A 19 -19.78 5.71 -3.53
C LYS A 19 -20.51 4.63 -2.72
N GLU A 20 -19.84 3.51 -2.44
CA GLU A 20 -20.46 2.35 -1.77
C GLU A 20 -20.60 2.52 -0.25
N THR A 21 -19.62 3.17 0.39
CA THR A 21 -19.56 3.23 1.87
C THR A 21 -19.85 4.61 2.44
N GLY A 22 -19.96 5.64 1.59
CA GLY A 22 -20.01 7.04 1.99
C GLY A 22 -18.68 7.59 2.56
N LYS A 23 -17.68 6.73 2.82
CA LYS A 23 -16.42 7.10 3.49
C LYS A 23 -15.34 7.46 2.48
N THR A 24 -14.57 8.51 2.78
CA THR A 24 -13.40 8.86 1.96
C THR A 24 -12.14 8.22 2.56
N LEU A 25 -11.44 7.40 1.77
CA LEU A 25 -10.14 6.87 2.20
C LEU A 25 -9.17 8.03 2.45
N GLY A 26 -8.36 7.91 3.50
CA GLY A 26 -7.35 8.93 3.79
C GLY A 26 -6.30 9.08 2.68
N SER A 27 -5.60 10.22 2.72
CA SER A 27 -4.46 10.50 1.84
C SER A 27 -3.32 9.52 2.07
N ARG A 28 -2.53 9.32 1.02
CA ARG A 28 -1.31 8.51 1.05
C ARG A 28 -0.24 9.24 1.84
N GLN A 29 0.39 8.55 2.79
CA GLN A 29 1.52 9.08 3.56
C GLN A 29 2.79 8.37 3.11
N THR A 30 3.76 9.13 2.59
CA THR A 30 5.02 8.61 2.04
C THR A 30 6.21 8.76 2.99
N THR A 31 6.11 9.64 3.99
CA THR A 31 7.14 9.91 5.00
C THR A 31 6.54 9.88 6.41
N GLY A 32 7.41 9.98 7.43
CA GLY A 32 7.01 9.99 8.85
C GLY A 32 6.41 8.67 9.36
N THR A 33 5.84 8.70 10.56
CA THR A 33 5.33 7.53 11.29
C THR A 33 3.83 7.63 11.59
N GLY A 34 3.10 8.41 10.80
CA GLY A 34 1.66 8.62 10.97
C GLY A 34 0.88 7.29 11.03
N LYS A 35 -0.14 7.23 11.90
CA LYS A 35 -0.93 6.01 12.19
C LYS A 35 -1.42 5.31 10.91
N ARG A 36 -1.77 6.06 9.86
CA ARG A 36 -2.23 5.50 8.59
C ARG A 36 -1.12 4.84 7.78
N ARG A 37 0.09 5.42 7.75
CA ARG A 37 1.26 4.80 7.13
C ARG A 37 1.65 3.51 7.86
N VAL A 38 1.64 3.52 9.20
CA VAL A 38 1.89 2.32 10.02
C VAL A 38 0.85 1.24 9.72
N SER A 39 -0.43 1.60 9.76
CA SER A 39 -1.53 0.68 9.46
C SER A 39 -1.45 0.09 8.03
N PHE A 40 -1.11 0.92 7.04
CA PHE A 40 -0.86 0.45 5.67
C PHE A 40 0.30 -0.55 5.63
N ALA A 41 1.44 -0.20 6.22
CA ALA A 41 2.62 -1.05 6.22
C ALA A 41 2.35 -2.42 6.88
N CYS A 42 1.68 -2.42 8.04
CA CYS A 42 1.32 -3.65 8.73
C CYS A 42 0.41 -4.56 7.89
N ARG A 43 -0.62 -4.00 7.26
CA ARG A 43 -1.52 -4.77 6.41
C ARG A 43 -0.80 -5.31 5.18
N PHE A 44 -0.10 -4.45 4.45
CA PHE A 44 0.49 -4.82 3.17
C PHE A 44 1.74 -5.69 3.30
N ALA A 45 2.44 -5.65 4.45
CA ALA A 45 3.47 -6.62 4.77
C ALA A 45 2.92 -8.04 4.93
N GLY A 46 1.69 -8.17 5.45
CA GLY A 46 1.00 -9.45 5.70
C GLY A 46 0.32 -10.08 4.48
N ILE A 47 0.22 -9.37 3.36
CA ILE A 47 -0.45 -9.89 2.16
C ILE A 47 0.38 -11.03 1.56
N SER A 48 -0.24 -12.20 1.41
CA SER A 48 0.27 -13.31 0.61
C SER A 48 0.30 -12.91 -0.87
N GLY A 49 1.48 -12.98 -1.49
CA GLY A 49 1.64 -12.64 -2.89
C GLY A 49 3.07 -12.36 -3.30
N ALA A 50 3.37 -12.65 -4.57
CA ALA A 50 4.66 -12.36 -5.18
C ALA A 50 4.84 -10.86 -5.45
N MET A 51 6.09 -10.41 -5.44
CA MET A 51 6.45 -9.01 -5.74
C MET A 51 6.67 -8.76 -7.24
N LYS A 52 6.86 -9.84 -7.99
CA LYS A 52 6.93 -9.84 -9.45
C LYS A 52 5.95 -10.89 -9.99
N LYS A 53 5.43 -10.66 -11.19
CA LYS A 53 4.68 -11.65 -11.96
C LYS A 53 5.65 -12.63 -12.63
N ALA A 54 5.14 -13.71 -13.21
CA ALA A 54 5.94 -14.67 -13.98
C ALA A 54 6.74 -14.02 -15.12
N ASN A 55 6.19 -12.98 -15.76
CA ASN A 55 6.87 -12.20 -16.81
C ASN A 55 7.84 -11.12 -16.29
N GLY A 56 8.21 -11.17 -15.00
CA GLY A 56 9.16 -10.22 -14.38
C GLY A 56 8.58 -8.85 -14.02
N GLU A 57 7.38 -8.50 -14.48
CA GLU A 57 6.76 -7.21 -14.15
C GLU A 57 6.42 -7.07 -12.66
N PRO A 58 6.45 -5.84 -12.10
CA PRO A 58 5.98 -5.62 -10.73
C PRO A 58 4.47 -5.95 -10.59
N THR A 59 4.11 -6.58 -9.48
CA THR A 59 2.71 -6.81 -9.12
C THR A 59 2.04 -5.54 -8.60
N LYS A 60 0.70 -5.54 -8.51
CA LYS A 60 -0.05 -4.43 -7.89
C LYS A 60 0.39 -4.21 -6.43
N LEU A 61 0.74 -5.28 -5.72
CA LEU A 61 1.28 -5.23 -4.36
C LEU A 61 2.62 -4.47 -4.32
N LYS A 62 3.56 -4.80 -5.21
CA LYS A 62 4.83 -4.10 -5.33
C LYS A 62 4.65 -2.61 -5.62
N LEU A 63 3.75 -2.28 -6.56
CA LEU A 63 3.45 -0.90 -6.91
C LEU A 63 2.81 -0.14 -5.74
N ALA A 64 1.89 -0.77 -5.01
CA ALA A 64 1.28 -0.17 -3.84
C ALA A 64 2.32 0.14 -2.76
N LEU A 65 3.19 -0.81 -2.43
CA LEU A 65 4.30 -0.62 -1.49
C LEU A 65 5.21 0.53 -1.94
N LYS A 66 5.66 0.50 -3.20
CA LYS A 66 6.52 1.56 -3.77
C LYS A 66 5.88 2.94 -3.64
N LYS A 67 4.60 3.06 -3.99
CA LYS A 67 3.86 4.32 -3.94
C LYS A 67 3.66 4.86 -2.53
N TRP A 68 3.65 4.00 -1.51
CA TRP A 68 3.61 4.37 -0.09
C TRP A 68 5.01 4.52 0.55
N GLY A 69 6.08 4.46 -0.25
CA GLY A 69 7.45 4.65 0.20
C GLY A 69 8.11 3.39 0.76
N PHE A 70 7.66 2.20 0.37
CA PHE A 70 8.24 0.92 0.78
C PHE A 70 8.83 0.17 -0.41
N GLY A 71 10.11 -0.21 -0.29
CA GLY A 71 10.81 -0.98 -1.32
C GLY A 71 10.40 -2.44 -1.38
N SER A 72 9.96 -3.05 -0.27
CA SER A 72 9.61 -4.47 -0.20
C SER A 72 8.58 -4.77 0.90
N LYS A 73 8.12 -6.02 0.99
CA LYS A 73 7.23 -6.47 2.07
C LYS A 73 7.96 -6.45 3.41
N GLU A 74 9.24 -6.82 3.38
CA GLU A 74 10.15 -6.85 4.53
C GLU A 74 10.39 -5.44 5.05
N ALA A 75 10.62 -4.46 4.17
CA ALA A 75 10.74 -3.06 4.55
C ALA A 75 9.46 -2.53 5.24
N ALA A 76 8.28 -2.86 4.69
CA ALA A 76 7.01 -2.52 5.31
C ALA A 76 6.78 -3.26 6.64
N ARG A 77 7.20 -4.53 6.74
CA ARG A 77 7.11 -5.33 7.97
C ARG A 77 7.98 -4.75 9.08
N ASN A 78 9.23 -4.42 8.78
CA ASN A 78 10.15 -3.81 9.73
C ASN A 78 9.65 -2.45 10.19
N PHE A 79 9.17 -1.62 9.26
CA PHE A 79 8.54 -0.34 9.60
C PHE A 79 7.31 -0.53 10.49
N CYS A 80 6.42 -1.46 10.16
CA CYS A 80 5.27 -1.80 10.98
C CYS A 80 5.71 -2.22 12.39
N ASN A 81 6.63 -3.17 12.52
CA ASN A 81 7.07 -3.70 13.80
C ASN A 81 7.70 -2.62 14.69
N LYS A 82 8.44 -1.68 14.11
CA LYS A 82 9.05 -0.56 14.84
C LYS A 82 8.03 0.48 15.32
N ASN A 83 6.95 0.70 14.57
CA ASN A 83 6.05 1.85 14.78
C ASN A 83 4.62 1.48 15.19
N LYS A 84 4.27 0.19 15.17
CA LYS A 84 2.97 -0.27 15.69
C LYS A 84 2.92 0.00 17.19
N SER A 85 1.75 0.42 17.67
CA SER A 85 1.52 0.48 19.11
C SER A 85 1.70 -0.92 19.67
N LYS A 86 2.58 -1.07 20.66
CA LYS A 86 2.60 -2.27 21.49
C LYS A 86 1.29 -2.25 22.30
N LYS A 87 0.49 -3.28 22.13
CA LYS A 87 -0.68 -3.52 22.96
C LYS A 87 -0.22 -4.22 24.22
#